data_AF-E9PNR7-F1
#
_entry.id   AF-E9PNR7-F1
#
_cell.length_a   1.000
_cell.length_b   1.000
_cell.length_c   1.000
_cell.angle_alpha   90.00
_cell.angle_beta   90.00
_cell.angle_gamma   90.00
#
_symmetry.space_group_name_H-M   'P 1'
#
loop_
_entity.id
_entity.type
_entity.pdbx_description
1 polymer ?
#
loop_
_entity_poly.entity_id
_entity_poly.type
_entity_poly.pdbx_seq_one_letter_code
_entity_poly.pdbx_strand_id
1 'polypeptide(L)'
;MLRGVLGKTFRLVGYTIQYGCIAHCAFEYVGGVVMCSGPSMEPTIQNSDIVFAENLSRHFYGIQRGDIVIAKSPSDPKSNICKRVIGLEGDKILTT
;
A
#
# COMPACT_ATOMS: atom_id res chain seq x y z
N MET A 1 -17.15 44.61 9.39
CA MET A 1 -17.75 43.30 9.06
C MET A 1 -16.87 42.47 8.12
N LEU A 2 -16.30 43.05 7.04
CA LEU A 2 -15.45 42.34 6.05
C LEU A 2 -14.17 41.66 6.62
N ARG A 3 -13.43 42.34 7.50
CA ARG A 3 -12.16 41.83 8.07
C ARG A 3 -12.29 40.53 8.87
N GLY A 4 -13.42 40.32 9.54
CA GLY A 4 -13.68 39.11 10.33
C GLY A 4 -14.10 37.90 9.48
N VAL A 5 -14.69 38.14 8.31
CA VAL A 5 -15.02 37.08 7.34
C VAL A 5 -13.75 36.58 6.67
N LEU A 6 -12.85 37.49 6.27
CA LEU A 6 -11.58 37.17 5.61
C LEU A 6 -10.66 36.28 6.46
N GLY A 7 -10.59 36.54 7.77
CA GLY A 7 -9.81 35.69 8.69
C GLY A 7 -10.42 34.30 8.91
N LYS A 8 -11.74 34.17 8.87
CA LYS A 8 -12.43 32.87 8.96
C LYS A 8 -12.23 32.03 7.71
N THR A 9 -12.27 32.63 6.52
CA THR A 9 -11.97 31.94 5.26
C THR A 9 -10.52 31.47 5.19
N PHE A 10 -9.56 32.31 5.59
CA PHE A 10 -8.14 31.92 5.56
C PHE A 10 -7.85 30.73 6.50
N ARG A 11 -8.50 30.69 7.66
CA ARG A 11 -8.36 29.59 8.62
C ARG A 11 -9.01 28.30 8.13
N LEU A 12 -10.17 28.37 7.47
CA LEU A 12 -10.81 27.22 6.83
C LEU A 12 -9.91 26.63 5.73
N VAL A 13 -9.34 27.47 4.86
CA VAL A 13 -8.42 27.03 3.80
C VAL A 13 -7.19 26.34 4.38
N GLY A 14 -6.62 26.89 5.46
CA GLY A 14 -5.50 26.25 6.17
C GLY A 14 -5.86 24.85 6.68
N TYR A 15 -7.02 24.70 7.32
CA TYR A 15 -7.47 23.38 7.79
C TYR A 15 -7.72 22.41 6.64
N THR A 16 -8.36 22.84 5.54
CA THR A 16 -8.61 21.94 4.40
C THR A 16 -7.32 21.42 3.77
N ILE A 17 -6.29 22.27 3.65
CA ILE A 17 -4.98 21.87 3.15
C ILE A 17 -4.34 20.86 4.12
N GLN A 18 -4.36 21.16 5.42
CA GLN A 18 -3.77 20.27 6.43
C GLN A 18 -4.44 18.89 6.42
N TYR A 19 -5.77 18.82 6.44
CA TYR A 19 -6.49 17.55 6.38
C TYR A 19 -6.24 16.82 5.05
N GLY A 20 -6.13 17.55 3.93
CA GLY A 20 -5.77 16.96 2.64
C GLY A 20 -4.39 16.31 2.66
N CYS A 21 -3.38 16.99 3.19
CA CYS A 21 -2.04 16.44 3.34
C CYS A 21 -2.02 15.21 4.27
N ILE A 22 -2.73 15.27 5.41
CA ILE A 22 -2.83 14.15 6.34
C ILE A 22 -3.49 12.94 5.66
N ALA A 23 -4.60 13.14 4.95
CA ALA A 23 -5.27 12.08 4.22
C ALA A 23 -4.37 11.46 3.15
N HIS A 24 -3.68 12.29 2.35
CA HIS A 24 -2.74 11.82 1.34
C HIS A 24 -1.63 10.95 1.94
N CYS A 25 -0.98 11.43 3.02
CA CYS A 25 0.03 10.65 3.71
C CYS A 25 -0.56 9.36 4.31
N ALA A 26 -1.76 9.41 4.88
CA ALA A 26 -2.40 8.22 5.44
C ALA A 26 -2.61 7.14 4.36
N PHE A 27 -3.13 7.49 3.18
CA PHE A 27 -3.32 6.52 2.11
C PHE A 27 -2.00 5.97 1.55
N GLU A 28 -0.97 6.81 1.45
CA GLU A 28 0.35 6.37 0.96
C GLU A 28 1.02 5.38 1.92
N TYR A 29 0.99 5.66 3.24
CA TYR A 29 1.76 4.90 4.23
C TYR A 29 1.00 3.77 4.93
N VAL A 30 -0.33 3.89 5.08
CA VAL A 30 -1.12 2.87 5.79
C VAL A 30 -1.40 1.68 4.87
N GLY A 31 -1.86 1.95 3.66
CA GLY A 31 -2.27 0.90 2.74
C GLY A 31 -3.51 1.25 1.94
N GLY A 32 -3.89 0.33 1.05
CA GLY A 32 -5.02 0.50 0.14
C GLY A 32 -5.65 -0.82 -0.26
N VAL A 33 -6.79 -0.72 -0.93
CA VAL A 33 -7.52 -1.87 -1.46
C VAL A 33 -7.04 -2.15 -2.88
N VAL A 34 -6.69 -3.39 -3.18
CA VAL A 34 -6.27 -3.82 -4.52
C VAL A 34 -7.11 -5.00 -5.00
N MET A 35 -7.31 -5.09 -6.30
CA MET A 35 -7.94 -6.23 -6.94
C MET A 35 -6.85 -7.17 -7.47
N CYS A 36 -6.89 -8.43 -7.07
CA CYS A 36 -5.99 -9.46 -7.55
C CYS A 36 -6.61 -10.20 -8.73
N SER A 37 -5.82 -10.38 -9.79
CA SER A 37 -6.24 -11.09 -10.99
C SER A 37 -5.22 -12.18 -11.33
N GLY A 38 -5.71 -13.35 -11.71
CA GLY A 38 -4.92 -14.50 -12.16
C GLY A 38 -4.77 -15.62 -11.11
N PRO A 39 -4.46 -16.85 -11.56
CA PRO A 39 -4.53 -18.05 -10.73
C PRO A 39 -3.30 -18.29 -9.84
N SER A 40 -2.31 -17.40 -9.87
CA SER A 40 -0.96 -17.73 -9.34
C SER A 40 -0.88 -17.82 -7.81
N MET A 41 -1.93 -17.38 -7.12
CA MET A 41 -2.06 -17.43 -5.66
C MET A 41 -3.22 -18.33 -5.23
N GLU A 42 -3.83 -19.09 -6.14
CA GLU A 42 -4.84 -20.08 -5.79
C GLU A 42 -4.22 -21.22 -4.96
N PRO A 43 -4.91 -21.75 -3.94
CA PRO A 43 -6.29 -21.43 -3.52
C PRO A 43 -6.39 -20.27 -2.51
N THR A 44 -5.28 -19.60 -2.15
CA THR A 44 -5.29 -18.58 -1.08
C THR A 44 -6.02 -17.30 -1.51
N ILE A 45 -5.76 -16.84 -2.72
CA ILE A 45 -6.41 -15.67 -3.33
C ILE A 45 -6.96 -16.12 -4.68
N GLN A 46 -8.27 -15.97 -4.87
CA GLN A 46 -8.96 -16.32 -6.10
C GLN A 46 -8.93 -15.18 -7.11
N ASN A 47 -9.21 -15.51 -8.36
CA ASN A 47 -9.29 -14.51 -9.41
C ASN A 47 -10.43 -13.51 -9.15
N SER A 48 -10.16 -12.21 -9.25
CA SER A 48 -11.07 -11.11 -8.94
C SER A 48 -11.31 -10.84 -7.45
N ASP A 49 -10.49 -11.42 -6.57
CA ASP A 49 -10.56 -11.11 -5.14
C ASP A 49 -10.06 -9.70 -4.86
N ILE A 50 -10.71 -9.06 -3.91
CA ILE A 50 -10.34 -7.74 -3.40
C ILE A 50 -9.62 -7.95 -2.07
N VAL A 51 -8.35 -7.56 -2.01
CA VAL A 51 -7.52 -7.69 -0.81
C VAL A 51 -7.10 -6.32 -0.30
N PHE A 52 -6.95 -6.22 1.01
CA PHE A 52 -6.39 -5.04 1.64
C PHE A 52 -4.87 -5.20 1.74
N ALA A 53 -4.13 -4.30 1.12
CA ALA A 53 -2.67 -4.27 1.15
C ALA A 53 -2.22 -3.19 2.13
N GLU A 54 -1.48 -3.58 3.15
CA GLU A 54 -0.84 -2.65 4.07
C GLU A 54 0.55 -2.25 3.54
N ASN A 55 0.92 -0.98 3.71
CA ASN A 55 2.23 -0.46 3.30
C ASN A 55 3.18 -0.23 4.49
N LEU A 56 2.71 -0.51 5.70
CA LEU A 56 3.39 -0.19 6.96
C LEU A 56 4.55 -1.15 7.23
N SER A 57 4.35 -2.46 7.04
CA SER A 57 5.39 -3.48 7.28
C SER A 57 6.58 -3.29 6.35
N ARG A 58 6.36 -2.79 5.13
CA ARG A 58 7.44 -2.39 4.22
C ARG A 58 8.33 -1.31 4.83
N HIS A 59 7.76 -0.33 5.51
CA HIS A 59 8.52 0.80 6.09
C HIS A 59 9.23 0.43 7.39
N PHE A 60 8.68 -0.50 8.17
CA PHE A 60 9.27 -0.96 9.44
C PHE A 60 10.14 -2.21 9.31
N TYR A 61 10.47 -2.65 8.08
CA TYR A 61 11.22 -3.89 7.85
C TYR A 61 10.58 -5.12 8.52
N GLY A 62 9.25 -5.14 8.58
CA GLY A 62 8.46 -6.15 9.28
C GLY A 62 8.03 -7.34 8.43
N ILE A 63 8.56 -7.48 7.20
CA ILE A 63 8.18 -8.56 6.28
C ILE A 63 8.77 -9.89 6.77
N GLN A 64 7.92 -10.89 6.92
CA GLN A 64 8.27 -12.21 7.42
C GLN A 64 8.07 -13.30 6.36
N ARG A 65 8.65 -14.47 6.62
CA ARG A 65 8.39 -15.66 5.80
C ARG A 65 6.91 -16.03 5.91
N GLY A 66 6.29 -16.32 4.78
CA GLY A 66 4.88 -16.68 4.69
C GLY A 66 3.96 -15.51 4.33
N ASP A 67 4.43 -14.27 4.45
CA ASP A 67 3.67 -13.07 4.09
C ASP A 67 3.36 -13.02 2.60
N ILE A 68 2.23 -12.41 2.25
CA ILE A 68 1.83 -12.17 0.87
C ILE A 68 2.12 -10.71 0.56
N VAL A 69 2.98 -10.48 -0.44
CA VAL A 69 3.46 -9.15 -0.79
C VAL A 69 3.10 -8.81 -2.23
N ILE A 70 2.87 -7.52 -2.46
CA ILE A 70 2.76 -6.96 -3.80
C ILE A 70 4.11 -6.34 -4.14
N ALA A 71 4.75 -6.85 -5.18
CA ALA A 71 6.05 -6.40 -5.64
C ALA A 71 5.98 -5.99 -7.11
N LYS A 72 6.89 -5.12 -7.55
CA LYS A 72 7.06 -4.84 -8.98
C LYS A 72 7.61 -6.08 -9.66
N SER A 73 7.06 -6.42 -10.82
CA SER A 73 7.57 -7.55 -11.59
C SER A 73 9.00 -7.28 -12.06
N PRO A 74 9.93 -8.24 -11.91
CA PRO A 74 11.27 -8.11 -12.45
C PRO A 74 11.29 -8.14 -13.99
N SER A 75 10.28 -8.74 -14.62
CA SER A 75 10.18 -8.84 -16.09
C SER A 75 9.51 -7.63 -16.73
N ASP A 76 8.55 -7.01 -16.05
CA ASP A 76 7.89 -5.77 -16.50
C ASP A 76 7.69 -4.81 -15.32
N PRO A 77 8.54 -3.77 -15.17
CA PRO A 77 8.47 -2.81 -14.07
C PRO A 77 7.18 -1.99 -13.99
N LYS A 78 6.35 -2.00 -15.05
CA LYS A 78 5.03 -1.35 -15.04
C LYS A 78 3.95 -2.22 -14.41
N SER A 79 4.22 -3.52 -14.22
CA SER A 79 3.29 -4.48 -13.65
C SER A 79 3.64 -4.81 -12.19
N ASN A 80 2.60 -5.04 -11.39
CA ASN A 80 2.73 -5.52 -10.02
C ASN A 80 2.34 -6.99 -9.95
N ILE A 81 3.06 -7.78 -9.16
CA ILE A 81 2.81 -9.20 -8.92
C ILE A 81 2.48 -9.41 -7.44
N CYS A 82 1.55 -10.32 -7.17
CA CYS A 82 1.21 -10.78 -5.83
C CYS A 82 1.85 -12.16 -5.62
N LYS A 83 2.72 -12.29 -4.61
CA LYS A 83 3.46 -13.53 -4.31
C LYS A 83 3.62 -13.73 -2.81
N ARG A 84 3.84 -14.99 -2.41
CA ARG A 84 4.18 -15.37 -1.03
C ARG A 84 5.69 -15.36 -0.81
N VAL A 85 6.14 -14.77 0.28
CA VAL A 85 7.54 -14.74 0.70
C VAL A 85 7.95 -16.12 1.22
N ILE A 86 8.90 -16.77 0.54
CA ILE A 86 9.42 -18.09 0.94
C ILE A 86 10.80 -17.98 1.62
N GLY A 87 11.56 -16.95 1.28
CA GLY A 87 12.87 -16.65 1.84
C GLY A 87 13.07 -15.15 1.99
N LEU A 88 13.87 -14.79 3.00
CA LEU A 88 14.34 -13.46 3.32
C LEU A 88 15.85 -13.36 3.05
N GLU A 89 16.41 -12.18 3.27
CA GLU A 89 17.85 -11.98 3.16
C GLU A 89 18.65 -12.95 4.04
N GLY A 90 19.72 -13.51 3.49
CA GLY A 90 20.55 -14.52 4.16
C GLY A 90 20.03 -15.96 4.06
N ASP A 91 18.80 -16.17 3.59
CA ASP A 91 18.24 -17.51 3.45
C ASP A 91 18.79 -18.25 2.23
N LYS A 92 19.04 -19.56 2.41
CA LYS A 92 19.35 -20.48 1.32
C LYS A 92 18.08 -21.22 0.92
N ILE A 93 17.65 -21.04 -0.32
CA ILE A 93 16.47 -21.69 -0.88
C ILE A 93 16.92 -22.80 -1.82
N LEU A 94 16.45 -24.02 -1.56
CA LEU A 94 16.65 -25.16 -2.45
C LEU A 94 15.45 -25.26 -3.38
N THR A 95 15.69 -25.09 -4.68
CA THR A 95 14.69 -25.38 -5.70
C THR A 95 14.73 -26.88 -5.99
N THR A 96 13.59 -27.56 -5.81
CA THR A 96 13.42 -28.97 -6.19
C THR A 96 12.90 -29.08 -7.61
#